data_AF-A0A835HD27-F1
#
_entry.id   AF-A0A835HD27-F1
#
_cell.length_a   1.000
_cell.length_b   1.000
_cell.length_c   1.000
_cell.angle_alpha   90.00
_cell.angle_beta   90.00
_cell.angle_gamma   90.00
#
_symmetry.space_group_name_H-M   'P 1'
#
loop_
_entity.id
_entity.type
_entity.pdbx_description
1 polymer ?
#
loop_
_entity_poly.entity_id
_entity_poly.type
_entity_poly.pdbx_seq_one_letter_code
_entity_poly.pdbx_strand_id
1 'polypeptide(L)'
;MRTSVFIVFLINVITNSRIWISLHKIGSMKILKEVFSPVTMMDEIQTKRLGVSLTSLNDSQADAVLSCISTMKCEHRSTVKLVRGPPGTGKTKTVSTLLCVLLKMNYNIVACAPTNVAIAELSTRVLKLVKEPYELDPGMRNSLYSLGDLLLFGNNEYLQLDGDLKEIFLDYRVDKLAEFLGRNSWKYYFISLIDVLENCVSQYDIFMENASKSESEAVKESGSGRCSGHSFLKFIRERFTDAALPLKRCITTLGTCLTADFLLQHNYKNMSILLGLLDSFECVLSRDDVVEEELKELFAEEVLNKNASLSSRGLSGNETVKCHSLDLFYKIRCESLILLKSLSNDLNLPGHMDTGEIRDLCFSTASLIFCTASSSFKLHSVVTKQPQLVVIDEAAQLKESESTIPLQLSGIQHVFLIGDECQLPAMIHSEVSEIAGFGRSLFERLSAAGHPKHLLNMQFRMHPEISFFPNSIFYLSDILDAPNVKDHNYEKHCLPGPMFGPYSFISVSNGKEEFDDMSHSRRNLMEVAVVLTIVQNLFKGMFFFSFQCVHP
;
A
#
# COMPACT_ATOMS: atom_id res chain seq x y z
N MET A 1 18.61 51.74 15.27
CA MET A 1 19.47 50.56 15.01
C MET A 1 18.58 49.32 15.09
N ARG A 2 18.45 48.54 14.01
CA ARG A 2 17.84 47.20 14.10
C ARG A 2 18.91 46.26 14.63
N THR A 3 18.66 45.64 15.78
CA THR A 3 19.53 44.61 16.37
C THR A 3 19.47 43.35 15.50
N SER A 4 20.64 42.90 15.04
CA SER A 4 20.77 41.64 14.29
C SER A 4 20.60 40.46 15.26
N VAL A 5 19.70 39.53 14.94
CA VAL A 5 19.49 38.29 15.70
C VAL A 5 20.20 37.15 14.98
N PHE A 6 21.01 36.39 15.71
CA PHE A 6 21.62 35.15 15.22
C PHE A 6 20.80 33.96 15.70
N ILE A 7 20.47 33.06 14.78
CA ILE A 7 19.67 31.86 15.05
C ILE A 7 20.51 30.65 14.64
N VAL A 8 20.61 29.65 15.52
CA VAL A 8 21.30 28.38 15.27
C VAL A 8 20.34 27.24 15.61
N PHE A 9 20.24 26.26 14.71
CA PHE A 9 19.48 25.04 14.96
C PHE A 9 20.23 24.15 15.96
N LEU A 10 19.55 23.72 17.02
CA LEU A 10 20.10 22.80 18.01
C LEU A 10 19.67 21.37 17.72
N ILE A 11 18.39 21.07 17.95
CA ILE A 11 17.81 19.73 17.79
C ILE A 11 16.34 19.83 17.41
N ASN A 12 15.82 18.76 16.82
CA ASN A 12 14.39 18.56 16.64
C ASN A 12 13.81 17.88 17.90
N VAL A 13 12.94 18.58 18.64
CA VAL A 13 12.33 18.08 19.87
C VAL A 13 10.98 17.38 19.68
N ILE A 14 10.49 17.25 18.44
CA ILE A 14 9.12 16.77 18.15
C ILE A 14 8.83 15.43 18.83
N THR A 15 9.68 14.41 18.66
CA THR A 15 9.45 13.09 19.28
C THR A 15 9.44 13.17 20.81
N ASN A 16 10.39 13.91 21.40
CA ASN A 16 10.43 14.09 22.87
C ASN A 16 9.19 14.84 23.39
N SER A 17 8.71 15.86 22.66
CA SER A 17 7.48 16.56 23.02
C SER A 17 6.25 15.66 22.93
N ARG A 18 6.16 14.80 21.91
CA ARG A 18 5.07 13.83 21.78
C ARG A 18 5.07 12.78 22.89
N ILE A 19 6.24 12.25 23.23
CA ILE A 19 6.45 11.36 24.39
C ILE A 19 6.00 12.06 25.66
N TRP A 20 6.50 13.28 25.89
CA TRP A 20 6.16 14.08 27.08
C TRP A 20 4.65 14.28 27.21
N ILE A 21 3.99 14.73 26.14
CA ILE A 21 2.54 14.95 26.13
C ILE A 21 1.80 13.63 26.38
N SER A 22 2.22 12.53 25.77
CA SER A 22 1.62 11.22 25.99
C SER A 22 1.74 10.78 27.45
N LEU A 23 2.92 10.89 28.07
CA LEU A 23 3.10 10.53 29.47
C LEU A 23 2.25 11.37 30.44
N HIS A 24 1.93 12.62 30.09
CA HIS A 24 1.06 13.49 30.90
C HIS A 24 -0.43 13.34 30.59
N LYS A 25 -0.77 12.67 29.48
CA LYS A 25 -2.14 12.34 29.09
C LYS A 25 -2.55 10.93 29.48
N ILE A 26 -1.86 10.29 30.44
CA ILE A 26 -2.24 8.98 30.98
C ILE A 26 -3.63 9.11 31.65
N GLY A 27 -4.68 8.96 30.85
CA GLY A 27 -6.06 8.82 31.30
C GLY A 27 -6.35 7.37 31.71
N SER A 28 -7.54 7.12 32.26
CA SER A 28 -7.96 5.79 32.70
C SER A 28 -8.31 4.87 31.52
N MET A 29 -7.33 4.53 30.68
CA MET A 29 -7.52 3.62 29.57
C MET A 29 -7.41 2.18 30.06
N LYS A 30 -8.36 1.33 29.66
CA LYS A 30 -8.41 -0.08 30.05
C LYS A 30 -7.11 -0.81 29.68
N ILE A 31 -6.54 -0.49 28.52
CA ILE A 31 -5.29 -1.11 28.06
C ILE A 31 -4.07 -0.75 28.91
N LEU A 32 -3.99 0.48 29.45
CA LEU A 32 -2.87 0.87 30.29
C LEU A 32 -2.88 0.10 31.62
N LYS A 33 -4.06 -0.23 32.15
CA LYS A 33 -4.16 -1.12 33.30
C LYS A 33 -3.53 -2.49 33.00
N GLU A 34 -3.79 -3.06 31.82
CA GLU A 34 -3.17 -4.33 31.41
C GLU A 34 -1.65 -4.19 31.22
N VAL A 35 -1.17 -3.07 30.68
CA VAL A 35 0.27 -2.77 30.50
C VAL A 35 1.02 -2.62 31.84
N PHE A 36 0.34 -2.13 32.88
CA PHE A 36 0.91 -1.91 34.22
C PHE A 36 0.62 -3.04 35.21
N SER A 37 -0.35 -3.92 34.93
CA SER A 37 -0.74 -4.97 35.87
C SER A 37 0.25 -6.15 35.86
N PRO A 38 0.50 -6.79 37.01
CA PRO A 38 1.24 -8.04 37.07
C PRO A 38 0.48 -9.16 36.34
N VAL A 39 1.24 -10.10 35.76
CA VAL A 39 0.72 -11.17 34.90
C VAL A 39 -0.41 -11.93 35.58
N THR A 40 -1.62 -11.85 35.02
CA THR A 40 -2.70 -12.79 35.32
C THR A 40 -2.66 -13.90 34.28
N MET A 41 -2.53 -15.15 34.74
CA MET A 41 -2.56 -16.31 33.85
C MET A 41 -3.82 -16.27 32.99
N MET A 42 -3.64 -16.39 31.68
CA MET A 42 -4.74 -16.42 30.72
C MET A 42 -5.09 -17.87 30.41
N ASP A 43 -6.38 -18.20 30.47
CA ASP A 43 -6.90 -19.49 29.98
C ASP A 43 -6.64 -19.62 28.47
N GLU A 44 -6.21 -20.81 28.05
CA GLU A 44 -6.12 -21.18 26.64
C GLU A 44 -7.52 -21.19 26.01
N ILE A 45 -7.81 -20.19 25.18
CA ILE A 45 -9.04 -20.18 24.39
C ILE A 45 -8.86 -21.16 23.23
N GLN A 46 -9.59 -22.27 23.26
CA GLN A 46 -9.65 -23.22 22.15
C GLN A 46 -10.11 -22.52 20.85
N THR A 47 -9.26 -22.55 19.84
CA THR A 47 -9.51 -21.97 18.52
C THR A 47 -10.38 -22.91 17.68
N LYS A 48 -11.66 -22.58 17.51
CA LYS A 48 -12.43 -23.12 16.36
C LYS A 48 -11.77 -22.62 15.07
N ARG A 49 -11.39 -23.55 14.17
CA ARG A 49 -10.79 -23.25 12.86
C ARG A 49 -11.58 -22.15 12.15
N LEU A 50 -11.00 -20.96 12.04
CA LEU A 50 -11.51 -19.94 11.11
C LEU A 50 -11.22 -20.42 9.69
N GLY A 51 -12.18 -20.27 8.77
CA GLY A 51 -12.03 -20.55 7.34
C GLY A 51 -11.11 -19.57 6.61
N VAL A 52 -10.06 -19.06 7.27
CA VAL A 52 -9.05 -18.17 6.69
C VAL A 52 -7.91 -19.05 6.17
N SER A 53 -7.64 -19.00 4.87
CA SER A 53 -6.54 -19.73 4.26
C SER A 53 -5.20 -19.13 4.68
N LEU A 54 -4.60 -19.65 5.75
CA LEU A 54 -3.25 -19.31 6.23
C LEU A 54 -2.16 -20.19 5.58
N THR A 55 -2.43 -20.74 4.41
CA THR A 55 -1.62 -21.78 3.74
C THR A 55 -0.18 -21.36 3.43
N SER A 56 0.11 -20.05 3.41
CA SER A 56 1.46 -19.51 3.15
C SER A 56 2.33 -19.34 4.40
N LEU A 57 1.78 -19.59 5.59
CA LEU A 57 2.48 -19.49 6.88
C LEU A 57 2.89 -20.87 7.40
N ASN A 58 3.99 -20.94 8.16
CA ASN A 58 4.30 -22.14 8.95
C ASN A 58 3.44 -22.21 10.22
N ASP A 59 3.47 -23.34 10.93
CA ASP A 59 2.64 -23.59 12.11
C ASP A 59 2.80 -22.51 13.19
N SER A 60 4.03 -22.15 13.57
CA SER A 60 4.27 -21.12 14.59
C SER A 60 3.73 -19.73 14.22
N GLN A 61 3.82 -19.38 12.93
CA GLN A 61 3.29 -18.12 12.41
C GLN A 61 1.75 -18.17 12.36
N ALA A 62 1.17 -19.28 11.91
CA ALA A 62 -0.28 -19.47 11.86
C ALA A 62 -0.88 -19.46 13.27
N ASP A 63 -0.26 -20.13 14.24
CA ASP A 63 -0.67 -20.16 15.63
C ASP A 63 -0.61 -18.77 16.26
N ALA A 64 0.45 -17.99 15.99
CA ALA A 64 0.54 -16.61 16.44
C ALA A 64 -0.61 -15.75 15.86
N VAL A 65 -0.93 -15.89 14.58
CA VAL A 65 -2.03 -15.17 13.92
C VAL A 65 -3.39 -15.59 14.51
N LEU A 66 -3.66 -16.88 14.63
CA LEU A 66 -4.91 -17.41 15.19
C LEU A 66 -5.10 -16.99 16.65
N SER A 67 -4.01 -17.02 17.42
CA SER A 67 -3.98 -16.53 18.79
C SER A 67 -4.35 -15.04 18.85
N CYS A 68 -3.75 -14.18 18.02
CA CYS A 68 -4.12 -12.77 17.94
C CYS A 68 -5.60 -12.56 17.53
N ILE A 69 -6.09 -13.27 16.52
CA ILE A 69 -7.49 -13.17 16.07
C ILE A 69 -8.48 -13.61 17.15
N SER A 70 -8.19 -14.69 17.88
CA SER A 70 -9.07 -15.19 18.95
C SER A 70 -9.31 -14.14 20.03
N THR A 71 -8.32 -13.28 20.26
CA THR A 71 -8.36 -12.21 21.25
C THR A 71 -9.25 -11.05 20.81
N MET A 72 -9.29 -10.75 19.51
CA MET A 72 -10.15 -9.71 18.95
C MET A 72 -11.64 -10.03 19.04
N LYS A 73 -12.02 -11.30 19.23
CA LYS A 73 -13.43 -11.71 19.40
C LYS A 73 -13.99 -11.42 20.80
N CYS A 74 -13.13 -11.04 21.75
CA CYS A 74 -13.47 -10.87 23.16
C CYS A 74 -13.66 -9.38 23.52
N GLU A 75 -14.81 -8.81 23.14
CA GLU A 75 -15.10 -7.37 23.31
C GLU A 75 -15.15 -6.89 24.77
N HIS A 76 -15.22 -7.78 25.75
CA HIS A 76 -15.30 -7.41 27.16
C HIS A 76 -13.93 -7.24 27.85
N ARG A 77 -12.82 -7.62 27.19
CA ARG A 77 -11.48 -7.63 27.81
C ARG A 77 -10.47 -6.83 26.99
N SER A 78 -9.61 -6.07 27.67
CA SER A 78 -8.42 -5.49 27.07
C SER A 78 -7.25 -6.46 27.16
N THR A 79 -6.39 -6.51 26.16
CA THR A 79 -5.30 -7.50 26.13
C THR A 79 -4.05 -6.96 25.45
N VAL A 80 -2.90 -7.44 25.93
CA VAL A 80 -1.59 -7.22 25.32
C VAL A 80 -1.04 -8.59 24.90
N LYS A 81 -0.67 -8.76 23.63
CA LYS A 81 0.02 -9.97 23.14
C LYS A 81 1.41 -9.65 22.64
N LEU A 82 2.33 -10.56 22.94
CA LEU A 82 3.70 -10.53 22.46
C LEU A 82 3.90 -11.61 21.40
N VAL A 83 4.46 -11.24 20.25
CA VAL A 83 4.96 -12.18 19.25
C VAL A 83 6.46 -11.97 19.11
N ARG A 84 7.24 -12.94 19.55
CA ARG A 84 8.70 -12.92 19.47
C ARG A 84 9.15 -13.56 18.16
N GLY A 85 9.86 -12.79 17.34
CA GLY A 85 10.39 -13.29 16.07
C GLY A 85 11.88 -13.03 15.91
N PRO A 86 12.73 -14.05 16.13
CA PRO A 86 14.16 -13.99 15.85
C PRO A 86 14.51 -13.59 14.41
N PRO A 87 15.78 -13.26 14.10
CA PRO A 87 16.20 -12.93 12.74
C PRO A 87 15.81 -14.01 11.72
N GLY A 88 15.22 -13.60 10.60
CA GLY A 88 14.86 -14.51 9.52
C GLY A 88 13.60 -15.36 9.76
N THR A 89 12.85 -15.16 10.84
CA THR A 89 11.65 -15.97 11.17
C THR A 89 10.34 -15.47 10.54
N GLY A 90 10.41 -14.42 9.72
CA GLY A 90 9.25 -13.90 9.00
C GLY A 90 8.30 -13.05 9.83
N LYS A 91 8.80 -12.29 10.83
CA LYS A 91 8.03 -11.29 11.61
C LYS A 91 7.06 -10.48 10.76
N THR A 92 7.59 -9.68 9.84
CA THR A 92 6.78 -8.78 9.00
C THR A 92 5.84 -9.56 8.06
N LYS A 93 6.18 -10.79 7.65
CA LYS A 93 5.26 -11.66 6.88
C LYS A 93 4.06 -12.10 7.74
N THR A 94 4.32 -12.46 8.99
CA THR A 94 3.30 -12.84 9.97
C THR A 94 2.39 -11.65 10.30
N VAL A 95 2.99 -10.48 10.57
CA VAL A 95 2.24 -9.24 10.87
C VAL A 95 1.43 -8.77 9.67
N SER A 96 1.99 -8.74 8.46
CA SER A 96 1.24 -8.34 7.27
C SER A 96 0.06 -9.27 6.98
N THR A 97 0.22 -10.59 7.18
CA THR A 97 -0.87 -11.55 7.06
C THR A 97 -1.94 -11.30 8.12
N LEU A 98 -1.55 -11.10 9.39
CA LEU A 98 -2.47 -10.75 10.47
C LEU A 98 -3.29 -9.50 10.15
N LEU A 99 -2.62 -8.41 9.72
CA LEU A 99 -3.27 -7.16 9.36
C LEU A 99 -4.24 -7.33 8.19
N CYS A 100 -3.86 -8.08 7.15
CA CYS A 100 -4.74 -8.36 6.01
C CYS A 100 -5.99 -9.15 6.44
N VAL A 101 -5.84 -10.15 7.31
CA VAL A 101 -6.97 -10.94 7.82
C VAL A 101 -7.90 -10.07 8.69
N LEU A 102 -7.34 -9.28 9.61
CA LEU A 102 -8.13 -8.40 10.46
C LEU A 102 -8.84 -7.29 9.66
N LEU A 103 -8.20 -6.77 8.61
CA LEU A 103 -8.82 -5.84 7.66
C LEU A 103 -10.04 -6.46 6.98
N LYS A 104 -9.94 -7.71 6.50
CA LYS A 104 -11.07 -8.47 5.92
C LYS A 104 -12.18 -8.79 6.93
N MET A 105 -11.87 -8.73 8.23
CA MET A 105 -12.84 -8.86 9.32
C MET A 105 -13.43 -7.50 9.74
N ASN A 106 -13.15 -6.41 9.00
CA ASN A 106 -13.62 -5.04 9.25
C ASN A 106 -13.18 -4.44 10.60
N TYR A 107 -11.99 -4.83 11.09
CA TYR A 107 -11.41 -4.17 12.26
C TYR A 107 -10.72 -2.86 11.89
N ASN A 108 -10.86 -1.85 12.76
CA ASN A 108 -10.11 -0.60 12.67
C ASN A 108 -8.79 -0.73 13.43
N ILE A 109 -7.67 -0.55 12.74
CA ILE A 109 -6.34 -0.92 13.20
C ILE A 109 -5.36 0.23 12.94
N VAL A 110 -4.48 0.48 13.92
CA VAL A 110 -3.29 1.32 13.74
C VAL A 110 -2.06 0.43 13.79
N ALA A 111 -1.34 0.34 12.67
CA ALA A 111 -0.07 -0.35 12.57
C ALA A 111 1.09 0.65 12.69
N CYS A 112 2.01 0.37 13.60
CA CYS A 112 3.14 1.22 13.93
C CYS A 112 4.47 0.49 13.80
N ALA A 113 5.53 1.24 13.54
CA ALA A 113 6.91 0.78 13.67
C ALA A 113 7.82 1.92 14.19
N PRO A 114 9.04 1.64 14.70
CA PRO A 114 9.96 2.67 15.15
C PRO A 114 10.47 3.58 14.02
N THR A 115 10.67 3.04 12.81
CA THR A 115 11.31 3.76 11.71
C THR A 115 10.43 3.84 10.46
N ASN A 116 10.69 4.84 9.61
CA ASN A 116 10.01 4.99 8.32
C ASN A 116 10.29 3.78 7.39
N VAL A 117 11.48 3.19 7.47
CA VAL A 117 11.85 2.00 6.68
C VAL A 117 11.02 0.79 7.11
N ALA A 118 10.91 0.54 8.42
CA ALA A 118 10.16 -0.59 8.94
C ALA A 118 8.66 -0.47 8.62
N ILE A 119 8.07 0.72 8.78
CA ILE A 119 6.64 0.91 8.45
C ILE A 119 6.39 0.85 6.94
N ALA A 120 7.32 1.33 6.10
CA ALA A 120 7.22 1.19 4.65
C ALA A 120 7.25 -0.28 4.23
N GLU A 121 8.20 -1.07 4.76
CA GLU A 121 8.28 -2.51 4.48
C GLU A 121 6.99 -3.24 4.86
N LEU A 122 6.45 -2.97 6.05
CA LEU A 122 5.20 -3.56 6.51
C LEU A 122 4.03 -3.17 5.59
N SER A 123 3.91 -1.88 5.27
CA SER A 123 2.86 -1.34 4.41
C SER A 123 2.91 -1.94 3.01
N THR A 124 4.10 -2.04 2.42
CA THR A 124 4.31 -2.68 1.11
C THR A 124 3.87 -4.15 1.10
N ARG A 125 4.16 -4.91 2.17
CA ARG A 125 3.74 -6.31 2.24
C ARG A 125 2.23 -6.46 2.38
N VAL A 126 1.57 -5.62 3.18
CA VAL A 126 0.11 -5.63 3.28
C VAL A 126 -0.52 -5.23 1.95
N LEU A 127 0.00 -4.19 1.30
CA LEU A 127 -0.49 -3.73 0.00
C LEU A 127 -0.45 -4.85 -1.05
N LYS A 128 0.65 -5.61 -1.11
CA LYS A 128 0.77 -6.78 -1.99
C LYS A 128 -0.30 -7.84 -1.71
N LEU A 129 -0.55 -8.17 -0.43
CA LEU A 129 -1.59 -9.14 -0.04
C LEU A 129 -3.02 -8.66 -0.37
N VAL A 130 -3.25 -7.34 -0.38
CA VAL A 130 -4.54 -6.76 -0.76
C VAL A 130 -4.71 -6.73 -2.29
N LYS A 131 -3.63 -6.53 -3.06
CA LYS A 131 -3.65 -6.52 -4.53
C LYS A 131 -3.64 -7.93 -5.15
N GLU A 132 -3.05 -8.92 -4.50
CA GLU A 132 -2.86 -10.29 -5.03
C GLU A 132 -4.11 -10.92 -5.69
N PRO A 133 -5.34 -10.81 -5.13
CA PRO A 133 -6.55 -11.33 -5.78
C PRO A 133 -6.83 -10.73 -7.16
N TYR A 134 -6.50 -9.45 -7.37
CA TYR A 134 -6.74 -8.74 -8.63
C TYR A 134 -5.68 -9.06 -9.69
N GLU A 135 -4.46 -9.44 -9.25
CA GLU A 135 -3.35 -9.77 -10.16
C GLU A 135 -3.44 -11.20 -10.71
N LEU A 136 -3.90 -12.14 -9.88
CA LEU A 136 -4.05 -13.57 -10.22
C LEU A 136 -5.32 -13.85 -11.03
N ASP A 137 -6.33 -12.98 -10.90
CA ASP A 137 -7.59 -12.86 -11.64
C ASP A 137 -7.46 -12.42 -13.13
N PRO A 138 -7.26 -13.23 -14.18
CA PRO A 138 -7.23 -12.70 -15.55
C PRO A 138 -8.52 -11.98 -15.97
N GLY A 139 -9.67 -12.30 -15.35
CA GLY A 139 -10.93 -11.57 -15.51
C GLY A 139 -11.02 -10.26 -14.71
N MET A 140 -10.11 -10.02 -13.77
CA MET A 140 -10.07 -8.84 -12.89
C MET A 140 -8.89 -7.90 -13.13
N ARG A 141 -7.98 -8.20 -14.07
CA ARG A 141 -6.78 -7.39 -14.34
C ARG A 141 -7.03 -5.90 -14.64
N ASN A 142 -8.21 -5.57 -15.17
CA ASN A 142 -8.64 -4.20 -15.45
C ASN A 142 -9.80 -3.73 -14.53
N SER A 143 -10.10 -4.48 -13.47
CA SER A 143 -11.12 -4.11 -12.50
C SER A 143 -10.62 -3.02 -11.57
N LEU A 144 -11.53 -2.15 -11.13
CA LEU A 144 -11.25 -1.27 -9.99
C LEU A 144 -10.90 -2.12 -8.76
N TYR A 145 -9.86 -1.71 -8.05
CA TYR A 145 -9.52 -2.23 -6.73
C TYR A 145 -9.51 -1.06 -5.74
N SER A 146 -10.12 -1.26 -4.57
CA SER A 146 -10.22 -0.20 -3.56
C SER A 146 -9.07 -0.33 -2.58
N LEU A 147 -8.30 0.75 -2.45
CA LEU A 147 -7.29 0.89 -1.41
C LEU A 147 -7.73 1.88 -0.33
N GLY A 148 -8.95 2.42 -0.39
CA GLY A 148 -9.43 3.46 0.52
C GLY A 148 -9.31 3.10 2.00
N ASP A 149 -9.37 1.81 2.33
CA ASP A 149 -9.22 1.34 3.71
C ASP A 149 -7.78 1.39 4.24
N LEU A 150 -6.77 1.45 3.36
CA LEU A 150 -5.36 1.51 3.71
C LEU A 150 -4.89 2.96 3.67
N LEU A 151 -4.22 3.43 4.73
CA LEU A 151 -3.65 4.79 4.73
C LEU A 151 -2.27 4.79 5.39
N LEU A 152 -1.26 5.26 4.66
CA LEU A 152 0.10 5.49 5.16
C LEU A 152 0.34 6.99 5.29
N PHE A 153 0.82 7.43 6.45
CA PHE A 153 1.26 8.82 6.62
C PHE A 153 2.54 8.90 7.46
N GLY A 154 3.33 9.95 7.22
CA GLY A 154 4.64 10.13 7.85
C GLY A 154 5.44 11.23 7.18
N ASN A 155 6.75 11.27 7.42
CA ASN A 155 7.63 12.25 6.78
C ASN A 155 8.08 11.75 5.40
N ASN A 156 7.70 12.49 4.35
CA ASN A 156 8.00 12.20 2.94
C ASN A 156 9.48 12.00 2.62
N GLU A 157 10.38 12.74 3.28
CA GLU A 157 11.81 12.69 2.96
C GLU A 157 12.46 11.33 3.29
N TYR A 158 11.84 10.55 4.18
CA TYR A 158 12.40 9.31 4.72
C TYR A 158 11.60 8.06 4.33
N LEU A 159 10.41 8.25 3.76
CA LEU A 159 9.65 7.20 3.13
C LEU A 159 10.18 7.10 1.69
N GLN A 160 11.02 6.11 1.40
CA GLN A 160 11.45 5.78 0.04
C GLN A 160 10.24 5.24 -0.73
N LEU A 161 9.35 6.15 -1.13
CA LEU A 161 8.07 5.84 -1.76
C LEU A 161 8.33 5.37 -3.20
N ASP A 162 8.54 4.08 -3.37
CA ASP A 162 8.69 3.45 -4.68
C ASP A 162 7.38 2.74 -5.10
N GLY A 163 7.05 2.86 -6.39
CA GLY A 163 5.94 2.17 -7.03
C GLY A 163 4.58 2.40 -6.34
N ASP A 164 3.89 1.29 -6.11
CA ASP A 164 2.51 1.19 -5.60
C ASP A 164 2.31 1.80 -4.22
N LEU A 165 3.36 1.94 -3.40
CA LEU A 165 3.22 2.45 -2.04
C LEU A 165 2.69 3.89 -1.99
N LYS A 166 2.90 4.66 -3.06
CA LYS A 166 2.36 6.01 -3.21
C LYS A 166 0.83 6.02 -3.19
N GLU A 167 0.16 4.99 -3.70
CA GLU A 167 -1.30 4.92 -3.80
C GLU A 167 -1.99 4.87 -2.44
N ILE A 168 -1.29 4.46 -1.38
CA ILE A 168 -1.79 4.49 -0.01
C ILE A 168 -1.24 5.65 0.81
N PHE A 169 -0.34 6.46 0.24
CA PHE A 169 0.29 7.55 0.95
C PHE A 169 -0.61 8.80 1.01
N LEU A 170 -0.78 9.38 2.20
CA LEU A 170 -1.76 10.43 2.48
C LEU A 170 -1.63 11.64 1.56
N ASP A 171 -0.45 12.26 1.46
CA ASP A 171 -0.34 13.51 0.68
C ASP A 171 -0.53 13.23 -0.82
N TYR A 172 -0.07 12.08 -1.33
CA TYR A 172 -0.32 11.67 -2.71
C TYR A 172 -1.83 11.51 -2.98
N ARG A 173 -2.58 10.90 -2.06
CA ARG A 173 -4.03 10.78 -2.18
C ARG A 173 -4.74 12.13 -2.15
N VAL A 174 -4.31 13.02 -1.25
CA VAL A 174 -4.88 14.36 -1.14
C VAL A 174 -4.67 15.11 -2.45
N ASP A 175 -3.46 15.08 -3.02
CA ASP A 175 -3.16 15.73 -4.30
C ASP A 175 -4.01 15.16 -5.45
N LYS A 176 -4.17 13.82 -5.51
CA LYS A 176 -4.97 13.16 -6.54
C LYS A 176 -6.46 13.44 -6.41
N LEU A 177 -7.01 13.42 -5.21
CA LEU A 177 -8.42 13.71 -4.98
C LEU A 177 -8.73 15.20 -5.19
N ALA A 178 -7.79 16.09 -4.86
CA ALA A 178 -7.96 17.54 -5.07
C ALA A 178 -8.12 17.90 -6.55
N GLU A 179 -7.51 17.14 -7.47
CA GLU A 179 -7.69 17.29 -8.92
C GLU A 179 -9.17 17.20 -9.34
N PHE A 180 -9.97 16.36 -8.66
CA PHE A 180 -11.35 16.05 -9.05
C PHE A 180 -12.40 16.66 -8.12
N LEU A 181 -12.10 16.79 -6.82
CA LEU A 181 -13.02 17.24 -5.78
C LEU A 181 -12.86 18.72 -5.42
N GLY A 182 -11.79 19.39 -5.89
CA GLY A 182 -11.49 20.78 -5.52
C GLY A 182 -12.27 21.87 -6.26
N ARG A 183 -12.98 21.59 -7.36
CA ARG A 183 -13.72 22.63 -8.15
C ARG A 183 -15.02 22.12 -8.81
N ASN A 184 -15.76 21.20 -8.18
CA ASN A 184 -16.92 20.54 -8.83
C ASN A 184 -16.59 19.85 -10.17
N SER A 185 -15.31 19.55 -10.42
CA SER A 185 -14.84 19.11 -11.73
C SER A 185 -15.30 17.69 -12.07
N TRP A 186 -15.50 16.84 -11.06
CA TRP A 186 -15.88 15.45 -11.30
C TRP A 186 -17.19 15.32 -12.10
N LYS A 187 -18.23 16.10 -11.74
CA LYS A 187 -19.54 16.05 -12.39
C LYS A 187 -19.49 16.56 -13.84
N TYR A 188 -18.60 17.52 -14.12
CA TYR A 188 -18.37 18.01 -15.48
C TYR A 188 -17.88 16.91 -16.42
N TYR A 189 -17.02 15.98 -15.96
CA TYR A 189 -16.55 14.89 -16.81
C TYR A 189 -17.67 13.92 -17.21
N PHE A 190 -18.62 13.65 -16.30
CA PHE A 190 -19.81 12.87 -16.64
C PHE A 190 -20.68 13.60 -17.66
N ILE A 191 -20.97 14.89 -17.43
CA ILE A 191 -21.80 15.71 -18.33
C ILE A 191 -21.16 15.81 -19.72
N SER A 192 -19.85 16.06 -19.80
CA SER A 192 -19.09 16.16 -21.05
C SER A 192 -19.20 14.88 -21.89
N LEU A 193 -19.04 13.71 -21.26
CA LEU A 193 -19.14 12.45 -22.01
C LEU A 193 -20.59 12.10 -22.37
N ILE A 194 -21.56 12.43 -21.51
CA ILE A 194 -23.00 12.30 -21.86
C ILE A 194 -23.31 13.14 -23.10
N ASP A 195 -22.83 14.39 -23.13
CA ASP A 195 -23.05 15.31 -24.25
C ASP A 195 -22.42 14.79 -25.55
N VAL A 196 -21.21 14.23 -25.51
CA VAL A 196 -20.60 13.54 -26.66
C VAL A 196 -21.44 12.34 -27.10
N LEU A 197 -21.96 11.53 -26.18
CA LEU A 197 -22.72 10.33 -26.53
C LEU A 197 -24.15 10.61 -27.01
N GLU A 198 -24.77 11.72 -26.61
CA GLU A 198 -26.14 12.10 -27.00
C GLU A 198 -26.18 13.06 -28.19
N ASN A 199 -25.32 14.07 -28.20
CA ASN A 199 -25.45 15.23 -29.09
C ASN A 199 -24.37 15.28 -30.18
N CYS A 200 -23.59 14.21 -30.38
CA CYS A 200 -22.43 14.21 -31.29
C CYS A 200 -22.73 14.74 -32.70
N VAL A 201 -23.87 14.35 -33.29
CA VAL A 201 -24.24 14.76 -34.66
C VAL A 201 -24.47 16.25 -34.73
N SER A 202 -25.26 16.80 -33.81
CA SER A 202 -25.50 18.25 -33.75
C SER A 202 -24.21 19.05 -33.52
N GLN A 203 -23.28 18.55 -32.70
CA GLN A 203 -21.99 19.18 -32.48
C GLN A 203 -21.11 19.14 -33.73
N TYR A 204 -21.16 18.05 -34.49
CA TYR A 204 -20.43 17.93 -35.75
C TYR A 204 -21.01 18.87 -36.81
N ASP A 205 -22.34 18.97 -36.94
CA ASP A 205 -22.97 19.87 -37.90
C ASP A 205 -22.62 21.33 -37.59
N ILE A 206 -22.66 21.74 -36.31
CA ILE A 206 -22.19 23.08 -35.86
C ILE A 206 -20.70 23.28 -36.16
N PHE A 207 -19.87 22.26 -35.94
CA PHE A 207 -18.44 22.30 -36.25
C PHE A 207 -18.20 22.52 -37.75
N MET A 208 -18.93 21.81 -38.62
CA MET A 208 -18.86 21.95 -40.06
C MET A 208 -19.36 23.33 -40.53
N GLU A 209 -20.44 23.86 -39.95
CA GLU A 209 -20.91 25.21 -40.21
C GLU A 209 -19.85 26.27 -39.84
N ASN A 210 -19.18 26.13 -38.70
CA ASN A 210 -18.15 27.05 -38.28
C ASN A 210 -16.88 26.95 -39.13
N ALA A 211 -16.48 25.73 -39.52
CA ALA A 211 -15.37 25.51 -40.44
C ALA A 211 -15.63 26.20 -41.80
N SER A 212 -16.85 26.07 -42.32
CA SER A 212 -17.27 26.73 -43.57
C SER A 212 -17.25 28.27 -43.48
N LYS A 213 -17.59 28.84 -42.31
CA LYS A 213 -17.51 30.29 -42.04
C LYS A 213 -16.06 30.78 -41.99
N SER A 214 -15.16 30.05 -41.32
CA SER A 214 -13.73 30.39 -41.26
C SER A 214 -13.02 30.26 -42.60
N GLU A 215 -13.43 29.33 -43.46
CA GLU A 215 -12.90 29.23 -44.84
C GLU A 215 -13.36 30.40 -45.71
N SER A 216 -14.61 30.86 -45.57
CA SER A 216 -15.10 32.05 -46.29
C SER A 216 -14.40 33.37 -45.89
N GLU A 217 -13.76 33.43 -44.72
CA GLU A 217 -12.92 34.55 -44.29
C GLU A 217 -11.45 34.41 -44.75
N ALA A 218 -10.92 33.18 -44.86
CA ALA A 218 -9.54 32.90 -45.27
C ALA A 218 -9.31 32.91 -46.80
N VAL A 219 -10.36 32.75 -47.62
CA VAL A 219 -10.28 32.73 -49.10
C VAL A 219 -9.90 34.09 -49.73
N LYS A 220 -9.54 35.11 -48.94
CA LYS A 220 -8.94 36.35 -49.47
C LYS A 220 -7.43 36.30 -49.66
N GLU A 221 -6.71 35.30 -49.16
CA GLU A 221 -5.26 35.16 -49.42
C GLU A 221 -4.88 33.70 -49.70
N SER A 222 -4.46 33.46 -50.95
CA SER A 222 -3.88 32.23 -51.51
C SER A 222 -4.81 31.04 -51.76
N GLY A 223 -4.81 30.58 -53.02
CA GLY A 223 -5.66 29.52 -53.52
C GLY A 223 -5.10 28.11 -53.34
N SER A 224 -6.00 27.15 -53.57
CA SER A 224 -5.74 25.72 -53.80
C SER A 224 -5.30 24.89 -52.57
N GLY A 225 -6.29 24.45 -51.80
CA GLY A 225 -6.19 23.26 -50.95
C GLY A 225 -7.59 22.70 -50.67
N ARG A 226 -7.94 21.56 -51.29
CA ARG A 226 -9.19 20.84 -50.99
C ARG A 226 -9.17 20.37 -49.53
N CYS A 227 -10.10 20.90 -48.74
CA CYS A 227 -10.30 20.49 -47.36
C CYS A 227 -10.80 19.04 -47.30
N SER A 228 -9.89 18.11 -46.98
CA SER A 228 -10.13 16.66 -46.99
C SER A 228 -9.92 16.04 -45.60
N GLY A 229 -10.13 16.83 -44.53
CA GLY A 229 -9.72 16.47 -43.17
C GLY A 229 -10.80 16.28 -42.11
N HIS A 230 -12.09 16.49 -42.42
CA HIS A 230 -13.15 16.61 -41.41
C HIS A 230 -14.23 15.53 -41.49
N SER A 231 -13.86 14.25 -41.59
CA SER A 231 -14.82 13.14 -41.45
C SER A 231 -15.46 13.13 -40.06
N PHE A 232 -16.75 12.83 -39.95
CA PHE A 232 -17.47 12.59 -38.70
C PHE A 232 -16.77 11.53 -37.83
N LEU A 233 -16.26 10.46 -38.45
CA LEU A 233 -15.53 9.39 -37.75
C LEU A 233 -14.29 9.92 -36.99
N LYS A 234 -13.52 10.81 -37.62
CA LYS A 234 -12.37 11.45 -36.98
C LYS A 234 -12.81 12.40 -35.85
N PHE A 235 -13.85 13.21 -36.10
CA PHE A 235 -14.40 14.13 -35.11
C PHE A 235 -14.84 13.41 -33.83
N ILE A 236 -15.60 12.32 -33.96
CA ILE A 236 -16.08 11.58 -32.80
C ILE A 236 -14.96 10.85 -32.06
N ARG A 237 -13.95 10.32 -32.76
CA ARG A 237 -12.77 9.70 -32.13
C ARG A 237 -12.04 10.69 -31.24
N GLU A 238 -11.78 11.89 -31.75
CA GLU A 238 -11.11 12.96 -30.98
C GLU A 238 -11.97 13.40 -29.79
N ARG A 239 -13.25 13.73 -30.02
CA ARG A 239 -14.17 14.17 -28.95
C ARG A 239 -14.40 13.13 -27.87
N PHE A 240 -14.59 11.88 -28.26
CA PHE A 240 -14.77 10.79 -27.31
C PHE A 240 -13.50 10.60 -26.47
N THR A 241 -12.32 10.59 -27.09
CA THR A 241 -11.05 10.44 -26.37
C THR A 241 -10.84 11.59 -25.37
N ASP A 242 -11.08 12.83 -25.79
CA ASP A 242 -10.94 14.03 -24.96
C ASP A 242 -11.90 14.04 -23.77
N ALA A 243 -13.12 13.51 -23.93
CA ALA A 243 -14.11 13.43 -22.86
C ALA A 243 -13.93 12.19 -21.96
N ALA A 244 -13.60 11.04 -22.54
CA ALA A 244 -13.50 9.77 -21.84
C ALA A 244 -12.23 9.67 -20.98
N LEU A 245 -11.08 10.18 -21.45
CA LEU A 245 -9.81 10.04 -20.73
C LEU A 245 -9.83 10.71 -19.33
N PRO A 246 -10.28 11.99 -19.17
CA PRO A 246 -10.43 12.59 -17.84
C PRO A 246 -11.44 11.87 -16.96
N LEU A 247 -12.53 11.36 -17.53
CA LEU A 247 -13.54 10.60 -16.78
C LEU A 247 -12.98 9.27 -16.27
N LYS A 248 -12.29 8.50 -17.13
CA LYS A 248 -11.62 7.26 -16.75
C LYS A 248 -10.64 7.50 -15.59
N ARG A 249 -9.84 8.57 -15.67
CA ARG A 249 -8.92 8.98 -14.60
C ARG A 249 -9.67 9.34 -13.31
N CYS A 250 -10.76 10.09 -13.41
CA CYS A 250 -11.60 10.47 -12.27
C CYS A 250 -12.17 9.23 -11.57
N ILE A 251 -12.82 8.33 -12.32
CA ILE A 251 -13.41 7.11 -11.79
C ILE A 251 -12.35 6.21 -11.15
N THR A 252 -11.20 6.03 -11.82
CA THR A 252 -10.08 5.23 -11.29
C THR A 252 -9.54 5.82 -9.99
N THR A 253 -9.36 7.14 -9.93
CA THR A 253 -8.87 7.83 -8.73
C THR A 253 -9.86 7.70 -7.57
N LEU A 254 -11.14 7.94 -7.81
CA LEU A 254 -12.18 7.80 -6.80
C LEU A 254 -12.29 6.34 -6.32
N GLY A 255 -12.31 5.37 -7.23
CA GLY A 255 -12.40 3.95 -6.90
C GLY A 255 -11.17 3.40 -6.17
N THR A 256 -9.99 3.97 -6.39
CA THR A 256 -8.76 3.54 -5.71
C THR A 256 -8.61 4.21 -4.35
N CYS A 257 -8.83 5.52 -4.26
CA CYS A 257 -8.56 6.31 -3.05
C CYS A 257 -9.71 6.30 -2.03
N LEU A 258 -10.95 6.06 -2.45
CA LEU A 258 -12.11 6.02 -1.56
C LEU A 258 -12.56 4.58 -1.33
N THR A 259 -13.19 4.33 -0.18
CA THR A 259 -13.71 3.01 0.16
C THR A 259 -15.00 2.71 -0.61
N ALA A 260 -15.25 1.42 -0.89
CA ALA A 260 -16.51 0.97 -1.47
C ALA A 260 -17.71 1.29 -0.56
N ASP A 261 -17.51 1.34 0.76
CA ASP A 261 -18.54 1.74 1.73
C ASP A 261 -18.90 3.22 1.59
N PHE A 262 -17.92 4.09 1.39
CA PHE A 262 -18.16 5.53 1.18
C PHE A 262 -18.87 5.79 -0.14
N LEU A 263 -18.45 5.11 -1.22
CA LEU A 263 -19.05 5.25 -2.54
C LEU A 263 -20.39 4.53 -2.69
N LEU A 264 -20.71 3.59 -1.79
CA LEU A 264 -21.76 2.57 -1.91
C LEU A 264 -21.37 1.46 -2.91
N GLN A 265 -21.57 0.20 -2.51
CA GLN A 265 -21.15 -0.98 -3.30
C GLN A 265 -21.72 -1.01 -4.73
N HIS A 266 -22.96 -0.55 -4.92
CA HIS A 266 -23.59 -0.52 -6.25
C HIS A 266 -22.94 0.52 -7.16
N ASN A 267 -22.60 1.71 -6.64
CA ASN A 267 -21.90 2.73 -7.41
C ASN A 267 -20.49 2.27 -7.78
N TYR A 268 -19.78 1.61 -6.86
CA TYR A 268 -18.47 1.02 -7.13
C TYR A 268 -18.53 0.01 -8.28
N LYS A 269 -19.53 -0.88 -8.25
CA LYS A 269 -19.78 -1.84 -9.33
C LYS A 269 -20.12 -1.14 -10.65
N ASN A 270 -21.00 -0.14 -10.62
CA ASN A 270 -21.38 0.64 -11.80
C ASN A 270 -20.18 1.39 -12.40
N MET A 271 -19.29 1.94 -11.57
CA MET A 271 -18.03 2.56 -11.99
C MET A 271 -17.13 1.56 -12.73
N SER A 272 -16.99 0.35 -12.20
CA SER A 272 -16.17 -0.69 -12.84
C SER A 272 -16.76 -1.16 -14.18
N ILE A 273 -18.09 -1.31 -14.25
CA ILE A 273 -18.78 -1.67 -15.51
C ILE A 273 -18.61 -0.54 -16.53
N LEU A 274 -18.78 0.71 -16.11
CA LEU A 274 -18.63 1.87 -16.98
C LEU A 274 -17.22 1.93 -17.58
N LEU A 275 -16.16 1.73 -16.80
CA LEU A 275 -14.79 1.67 -17.35
C LEU A 275 -14.65 0.63 -18.47
N GLY A 276 -15.14 -0.59 -18.24
CA GLY A 276 -15.11 -1.65 -19.25
C GLY A 276 -15.93 -1.33 -20.49
N LEU A 277 -17.08 -0.68 -20.33
CA LEU A 277 -17.89 -0.20 -21.47
C LEU A 277 -17.17 0.90 -22.25
N LEU A 278 -16.51 1.83 -21.58
CA LEU A 278 -15.74 2.90 -22.24
C LEU A 278 -14.52 2.35 -22.99
N ASP A 279 -13.82 1.35 -22.45
CA ASP A 279 -12.75 0.65 -23.15
C ASP A 279 -13.27 -0.13 -24.36
N SER A 280 -14.42 -0.80 -24.20
CA SER A 280 -15.06 -1.53 -25.30
C SER A 280 -15.53 -0.57 -26.40
N PHE A 281 -16.10 0.57 -26.03
CA PHE A 281 -16.54 1.62 -26.95
C PHE A 281 -15.36 2.17 -27.75
N GLU A 282 -14.25 2.52 -27.07
CA GLU A 282 -13.02 3.01 -27.69
C GLU A 282 -12.43 1.97 -28.66
N CYS A 283 -12.43 0.69 -28.26
CA CYS A 283 -11.95 -0.41 -29.10
C CYS A 283 -12.78 -0.56 -30.37
N VAL A 284 -14.11 -0.54 -30.28
CA VAL A 284 -14.99 -0.64 -31.45
C VAL A 284 -14.86 0.60 -32.33
N LEU A 285 -14.81 1.80 -31.73
CA LEU A 285 -14.68 3.06 -32.46
C LEU A 285 -13.35 3.17 -33.24
N SER A 286 -12.30 2.52 -32.74
CA SER A 286 -10.95 2.53 -33.33
C SER A 286 -10.78 1.54 -34.48
N ARG A 287 -11.77 0.69 -34.78
CA ARG A 287 -11.64 -0.28 -35.88
C ARG A 287 -11.72 0.40 -37.25
N ASP A 288 -11.04 -0.18 -38.23
CA ASP A 288 -11.02 0.33 -39.61
C ASP A 288 -12.29 -0.02 -40.41
N ASP A 289 -13.12 -0.93 -39.90
CA ASP A 289 -14.36 -1.39 -40.55
C ASP A 289 -15.60 -0.56 -40.18
N VAL A 290 -15.43 0.52 -39.40
CA VAL A 290 -16.53 1.42 -39.00
C VAL A 290 -16.95 2.30 -40.18
N VAL A 291 -18.20 2.13 -40.64
CA VAL A 291 -18.79 2.94 -41.71
C VAL A 291 -19.35 4.24 -41.14
N GLU A 292 -18.92 5.37 -41.70
CA GLU A 292 -19.24 6.71 -41.17
C GLU A 292 -20.75 7.05 -41.21
N GLU A 293 -21.44 6.72 -42.30
CA GLU A 293 -22.87 7.00 -42.45
C GLU A 293 -23.73 6.22 -41.46
N GLU A 294 -23.43 4.93 -41.29
CA GLU A 294 -24.11 4.05 -40.32
C GLU A 294 -23.90 4.54 -38.88
N LEU A 295 -22.69 5.04 -38.57
CA LEU A 295 -22.38 5.64 -37.29
C LEU A 295 -23.14 6.96 -37.08
N LYS A 296 -23.23 7.80 -38.12
CA LYS A 296 -23.97 9.07 -38.05
C LYS A 296 -25.47 8.83 -37.83
N GLU A 297 -26.06 7.84 -38.48
CA GLU A 297 -27.44 7.40 -38.25
C GLU A 297 -27.65 6.90 -36.80
N LEU A 298 -26.74 6.08 -36.29
CA LEU A 298 -26.81 5.54 -34.92
C LEU A 298 -26.83 6.64 -33.85
N PHE A 299 -26.03 7.69 -34.04
CA PHE A 299 -25.99 8.84 -33.12
C PHE A 299 -27.13 9.84 -33.33
N ALA A 300 -27.78 9.83 -34.50
CA ALA A 300 -28.99 10.61 -34.75
C ALA A 300 -30.23 9.98 -34.08
N GLU A 301 -30.22 8.68 -33.78
CA GLU A 301 -31.29 8.04 -33.00
C GLU A 301 -31.27 8.48 -31.53
N GLU A 302 -32.41 8.97 -31.03
CA GLU A 302 -32.60 9.24 -29.61
C GLU A 302 -32.53 7.94 -28.78
N VAL A 303 -31.77 7.97 -27.68
CA VAL A 303 -31.74 6.89 -26.70
C VAL A 303 -33.01 6.96 -25.84
N LEU A 304 -34.13 6.51 -26.42
CA LEU A 304 -35.36 6.27 -25.67
C LEU A 304 -35.21 4.99 -24.83
N ASN A 305 -35.88 4.95 -23.67
CA ASN A 305 -36.04 3.78 -22.78
C ASN A 305 -36.74 2.59 -23.49
N LYS A 306 -36.13 2.01 -24.53
CA LYS A 306 -36.61 0.83 -25.26
C LYS A 306 -36.07 -0.44 -24.60
N ASN A 307 -36.37 -0.67 -23.33
CA ASN A 307 -36.21 -1.99 -22.71
C ASN A 307 -37.28 -3.02 -23.18
N ALA A 308 -37.92 -2.83 -24.34
CA ALA A 308 -39.07 -3.65 -24.74
C ALA A 308 -39.22 -3.98 -26.24
N SER A 309 -38.29 -3.63 -27.15
CA SER A 309 -38.56 -3.85 -28.60
C SER A 309 -37.35 -4.17 -29.49
N LEU A 310 -36.43 -5.01 -29.03
CA LEU A 310 -35.38 -5.59 -29.90
C LEU A 310 -35.73 -7.00 -30.44
N SER A 311 -36.97 -7.46 -30.29
CA SER A 311 -37.42 -8.73 -30.88
C SER A 311 -38.06 -8.62 -32.26
N SER A 312 -38.09 -7.45 -32.91
CA SER A 312 -38.81 -7.30 -34.19
C SER A 312 -38.18 -6.32 -35.20
N ARG A 313 -36.88 -6.47 -35.49
CA ARG A 313 -36.38 -6.09 -36.82
C ARG A 313 -36.25 -7.36 -37.65
N GLY A 314 -37.20 -7.55 -38.56
CA GLY A 314 -37.38 -8.76 -39.35
C GLY A 314 -36.15 -9.10 -40.20
N LEU A 315 -35.70 -10.33 -40.08
CA LEU A 315 -34.73 -10.95 -40.96
C LEU A 315 -35.32 -11.10 -42.37
N SER A 316 -34.80 -10.30 -43.30
CA SER A 316 -34.90 -10.57 -44.74
C SER A 316 -33.49 -10.61 -45.32
N GLY A 317 -32.96 -11.83 -45.47
CA GLY A 317 -31.98 -12.24 -46.48
C GLY A 317 -30.63 -11.50 -46.58
N ASN A 318 -29.57 -12.21 -46.15
CA ASN A 318 -28.16 -12.09 -46.61
C ASN A 318 -27.20 -11.03 -46.00
N GLU A 319 -27.38 -10.58 -44.76
CA GLU A 319 -26.43 -9.66 -44.07
C GLU A 319 -25.97 -10.12 -42.67
N THR A 320 -25.77 -11.42 -42.47
CA THR A 320 -25.59 -12.01 -41.13
C THR A 320 -24.22 -11.81 -40.46
N VAL A 321 -23.30 -11.02 -41.04
CA VAL A 321 -21.98 -10.76 -40.42
C VAL A 321 -21.76 -9.28 -40.07
N LYS A 322 -22.42 -8.32 -40.76
CA LYS A 322 -22.24 -6.87 -40.50
C LYS A 322 -23.18 -6.30 -39.44
N CYS A 323 -24.38 -6.87 -39.27
CA CYS A 323 -25.37 -6.37 -38.30
C CYS A 323 -24.87 -6.43 -36.84
N HIS A 324 -23.94 -7.34 -36.53
CA HIS A 324 -23.45 -7.54 -35.16
C HIS A 324 -22.59 -6.39 -34.60
N SER A 325 -21.88 -5.62 -35.44
CA SER A 325 -20.98 -4.55 -34.95
C SER A 325 -21.74 -3.29 -34.56
N LEU A 326 -22.72 -2.87 -35.36
CA LEU A 326 -23.58 -1.71 -35.07
C LEU A 326 -24.51 -1.97 -33.89
N ASP A 327 -25.12 -3.16 -33.80
CA ASP A 327 -25.99 -3.53 -32.68
C ASP A 327 -25.19 -3.53 -31.36
N LEU A 328 -23.94 -4.01 -31.40
CA LEU A 328 -23.03 -3.95 -30.26
C LEU A 328 -22.68 -2.50 -29.92
N PHE A 329 -22.40 -1.66 -30.91
CA PHE A 329 -22.08 -0.24 -30.72
C PHE A 329 -23.23 0.52 -30.05
N TYR A 330 -24.46 0.32 -30.56
CA TYR A 330 -25.68 0.90 -29.99
C TYR A 330 -25.87 0.45 -28.54
N LYS A 331 -25.72 -0.86 -28.28
CA LYS A 331 -25.85 -1.43 -26.93
C LYS A 331 -24.84 -0.81 -25.95
N ILE A 332 -23.56 -0.74 -26.32
CA ILE A 332 -22.52 -0.14 -25.46
C ILE A 332 -22.82 1.35 -25.22
N ARG A 333 -23.26 2.09 -26.24
CA ARG A 333 -23.66 3.51 -26.10
C ARG A 333 -24.78 3.68 -25.08
N CYS A 334 -25.87 2.90 -25.24
CA CYS A 334 -27.03 2.96 -24.35
C CYS A 334 -26.69 2.59 -22.91
N GLU A 335 -25.98 1.48 -22.71
CA GLU A 335 -25.56 1.04 -21.36
C GLU A 335 -24.63 2.07 -20.70
N SER A 336 -23.70 2.65 -21.46
CA SER A 336 -22.80 3.70 -20.97
C SER A 336 -23.60 4.94 -20.53
N LEU A 337 -24.56 5.39 -21.35
CA LEU A 337 -25.40 6.54 -21.02
C LEU A 337 -26.25 6.33 -19.76
N ILE A 338 -26.83 5.15 -19.59
CA ILE A 338 -27.60 4.80 -18.39
C ILE A 338 -26.70 4.88 -17.15
N LEU A 339 -25.52 4.28 -17.19
CA LEU A 339 -24.58 4.30 -16.07
C LEU A 339 -24.02 5.70 -15.80
N LEU A 340 -23.69 6.47 -16.84
CA LEU A 340 -23.21 7.84 -16.72
C LEU A 340 -24.25 8.72 -16.01
N LYS A 341 -25.51 8.63 -16.41
CA LYS A 341 -26.61 9.40 -15.82
C LYS A 341 -26.91 8.98 -14.37
N SER A 342 -26.91 7.67 -14.09
CA SER A 342 -27.08 7.15 -12.72
C SER A 342 -25.93 7.62 -11.83
N LEU A 343 -24.68 7.33 -12.20
CA LEU A 343 -23.51 7.72 -11.40
C LEU A 343 -23.41 9.24 -11.21
N SER A 344 -23.71 10.05 -12.23
CA SER A 344 -23.70 11.50 -12.12
C SER A 344 -24.71 12.06 -11.11
N ASN A 345 -25.77 11.31 -10.78
CA ASN A 345 -26.81 11.70 -9.83
C ASN A 345 -26.62 11.03 -8.47
N ASP A 346 -26.15 9.78 -8.45
CA ASP A 346 -26.10 8.92 -7.26
C ASP A 346 -24.76 9.00 -6.50
N LEU A 347 -23.68 9.44 -7.15
CA LEU A 347 -22.41 9.74 -6.48
C LEU A 347 -22.60 10.99 -5.60
N ASN A 348 -22.99 10.79 -4.35
CA ASN A 348 -23.16 11.81 -3.31
C ASN A 348 -21.81 12.40 -2.84
N LEU A 349 -20.96 12.80 -3.78
CA LEU A 349 -19.67 13.43 -3.49
C LEU A 349 -19.88 14.92 -3.20
N PRO A 350 -19.18 15.49 -2.20
CA PRO A 350 -19.24 16.93 -1.94
C PRO A 350 -18.79 17.72 -3.17
N GLY A 351 -19.44 18.85 -3.43
CA GLY A 351 -19.18 19.62 -4.65
C GLY A 351 -17.81 20.31 -4.69
N HIS A 352 -17.35 20.80 -3.54
CA HIS A 352 -16.03 21.42 -3.40
C HIS A 352 -15.46 20.99 -2.06
N MET A 353 -14.28 20.37 -2.07
CA MET A 353 -13.50 20.14 -0.86
C MET A 353 -12.13 20.79 -0.95
N ASP A 354 -11.71 21.45 0.13
CA ASP A 354 -10.33 21.89 0.27
C ASP A 354 -9.38 20.74 0.62
N THR A 355 -8.07 21.01 0.59
CA THR A 355 -7.05 19.98 0.87
C THR A 355 -7.07 19.48 2.32
N GLY A 356 -7.59 20.26 3.26
CA GLY A 356 -7.81 19.86 4.65
C GLY A 356 -8.99 18.91 4.78
N GLU A 357 -10.12 19.22 4.16
CA GLU A 357 -11.32 18.38 4.13
C GLU A 357 -11.05 17.03 3.44
N ILE A 358 -10.31 17.03 2.33
CA ILE A 358 -9.88 15.80 1.65
C ILE A 358 -8.97 14.96 2.55
N ARG A 359 -8.08 15.60 3.31
CA ARG A 359 -7.19 14.92 4.27
C ARG A 359 -8.00 14.28 5.39
N ASP A 360 -9.00 14.97 5.94
CA ASP A 360 -9.88 14.46 6.97
C ASP A 360 -10.77 13.33 6.44
N LEU A 361 -11.21 13.41 5.18
CA LEU A 361 -11.90 12.32 4.48
C LEU A 361 -11.02 11.06 4.40
N CYS A 362 -9.74 11.19 4.04
CA CYS A 362 -8.81 10.06 3.97
C CYS A 362 -8.64 9.39 5.35
N PHE A 363 -8.53 10.17 6.44
CA PHE A 363 -8.42 9.62 7.79
C PHE A 363 -9.71 8.95 8.29
N SER A 364 -10.87 9.55 8.00
CA SER A 364 -12.16 9.07 8.46
C SER A 364 -12.67 7.84 7.71
N THR A 365 -12.16 7.57 6.50
CA THR A 365 -12.54 6.40 5.69
C THR A 365 -11.62 5.20 5.91
N ALA A 366 -10.36 5.43 6.26
CA ALA A 366 -9.37 4.37 6.45
C ALA A 366 -9.70 3.45 7.64
N SER A 367 -9.52 2.14 7.41
CA SER A 367 -9.70 1.08 8.42
C SER A 367 -8.36 0.54 8.94
N LEU A 368 -7.29 0.64 8.15
CA LEU A 368 -5.92 0.26 8.52
C LEU A 368 -4.96 1.42 8.24
N ILE A 369 -4.47 2.04 9.32
CA ILE A 369 -3.57 3.20 9.25
C ILE A 369 -2.15 2.78 9.61
N PHE A 370 -1.19 3.09 8.74
CA PHE A 370 0.24 2.87 8.92
C PHE A 370 0.95 4.19 9.23
N CYS A 371 1.76 4.19 10.27
CA CYS A 371 2.60 5.33 10.64
C CYS A 371 3.76 4.91 11.54
N THR A 372 4.75 5.78 11.80
CA THR A 372 5.70 5.50 12.89
C THR A 372 5.04 5.70 14.25
N ALA A 373 5.56 5.06 15.30
CA ALA A 373 5.05 5.21 16.67
C ALA A 373 4.98 6.69 17.08
N SER A 374 6.03 7.48 16.85
CA SER A 374 6.01 8.92 17.07
C SER A 374 4.96 9.65 16.23
N SER A 375 4.82 9.35 14.93
CA SER A 375 3.86 10.06 14.06
C SER A 375 2.39 9.73 14.34
N SER A 376 2.11 8.59 14.99
CA SER A 376 0.76 8.24 15.46
C SER A 376 0.14 9.31 16.37
N PHE A 377 0.96 10.18 16.96
CA PHE A 377 0.50 11.36 17.71
C PHE A 377 -0.52 12.21 16.93
N LYS A 378 -0.42 12.29 15.59
CA LYS A 378 -1.36 13.03 14.74
C LYS A 378 -2.79 12.49 14.83
N LEU A 379 -2.95 11.19 15.08
CA LEU A 379 -4.25 10.52 15.21
C LEU A 379 -5.04 10.97 16.46
N HIS A 380 -4.40 11.66 17.41
CA HIS A 380 -5.10 12.29 18.54
C HIS A 380 -5.88 13.55 18.15
N SER A 381 -5.61 14.15 16.99
CA SER A 381 -6.23 15.41 16.56
C SER A 381 -7.09 15.28 15.30
N VAL A 382 -7.04 14.16 14.59
CA VAL A 382 -7.81 13.95 13.36
C VAL A 382 -8.99 13.02 13.62
N VAL A 383 -10.08 13.23 12.88
CA VAL A 383 -11.25 12.34 12.93
C VAL A 383 -10.91 11.05 12.20
N THR A 384 -11.02 9.93 12.89
CA THR A 384 -10.74 8.59 12.37
C THR A 384 -11.86 7.64 12.77
N LYS A 385 -12.03 6.54 12.04
CA LYS A 385 -12.76 5.40 12.59
C LYS A 385 -12.06 4.97 13.88
N GLN A 386 -12.82 4.81 14.95
CA GLN A 386 -12.25 4.53 16.26
C GLN A 386 -11.45 3.21 16.22
N PRO A 387 -10.11 3.25 16.38
CA PRO A 387 -9.31 2.04 16.32
C PRO A 387 -9.53 1.20 17.58
N GLN A 388 -9.59 -0.11 17.40
CA GLN A 388 -9.73 -1.07 18.51
C GLN A 388 -8.39 -1.75 18.83
N LEU A 389 -7.47 -1.77 17.87
CA LEU A 389 -6.19 -2.48 17.94
C LEU A 389 -5.03 -1.57 17.53
N VAL A 390 -3.98 -1.57 18.34
CA VAL A 390 -2.64 -1.14 17.91
C VAL A 390 -1.77 -2.37 17.66
N VAL A 391 -1.11 -2.40 16.51
CA VAL A 391 -0.06 -3.38 16.19
C VAL A 391 1.26 -2.62 16.08
N ILE A 392 2.28 -3.03 16.82
CA ILE A 392 3.61 -2.43 16.77
C ILE A 392 4.60 -3.48 16.27
N ASP A 393 5.10 -3.31 15.03
CA ASP A 393 6.20 -4.11 14.49
C ASP A 393 7.55 -3.52 14.96
N GLU A 394 8.57 -4.37 15.08
CA GLU A 394 9.86 -4.03 15.69
C GLU A 394 9.73 -3.36 17.08
N ALA A 395 8.75 -3.78 17.87
CA ALA A 395 8.41 -3.20 19.18
C ALA A 395 9.56 -3.24 20.20
N ALA A 396 10.50 -4.17 20.05
CA ALA A 396 11.69 -4.27 20.90
C ALA A 396 12.70 -3.13 20.68
N GLN A 397 12.62 -2.43 19.53
CA GLN A 397 13.49 -1.30 19.20
C GLN A 397 12.90 0.06 19.63
N LEU A 398 11.68 0.08 20.17
CA LEU A 398 11.04 1.29 20.68
C LEU A 398 11.35 1.48 22.16
N LYS A 399 11.51 2.75 22.58
CA LYS A 399 11.49 3.10 24.00
C LYS A 399 10.09 2.83 24.55
N GLU A 400 10.00 2.34 25.77
CA GLU A 400 8.70 2.15 26.43
C GLU A 400 7.87 3.44 26.43
N SER A 401 8.51 4.57 26.68
CA SER A 401 7.90 5.90 26.67
C SER A 401 7.39 6.33 25.29
N GLU A 402 7.97 5.84 24.20
CA GLU A 402 7.49 6.11 22.84
C GLU A 402 6.31 5.22 22.47
N SER A 403 6.28 4.00 22.99
CA SER A 403 5.15 3.08 22.80
C SER A 403 3.85 3.65 23.37
N THR A 404 3.90 4.54 24.37
CA THR A 404 2.68 5.12 24.95
C THR A 404 1.90 6.01 23.97
N ILE A 405 2.55 6.56 22.95
CA ILE A 405 1.92 7.48 21.99
C ILE A 405 0.74 6.81 21.25
N PRO A 406 0.93 5.66 20.56
CA PRO A 406 -0.18 4.96 19.93
C PRO A 406 -1.10 4.25 20.93
N LEU A 407 -0.57 3.78 22.08
CA LEU A 407 -1.37 3.09 23.11
C LEU A 407 -2.45 3.97 23.73
N GLN A 408 -2.28 5.29 23.67
CA GLN A 408 -3.21 6.26 24.22
C GLN A 408 -4.28 6.74 23.23
N LEU A 409 -4.32 6.19 22.02
CA LEU A 409 -5.38 6.52 21.07
C LEU A 409 -6.74 6.09 21.61
N SER A 410 -7.76 6.92 21.39
CA SER A 410 -9.12 6.63 21.88
C SER A 410 -9.67 5.36 21.27
N GLY A 411 -10.28 4.51 22.09
CA GLY A 411 -10.91 3.24 21.65
C GLY A 411 -10.02 2.01 21.68
N ILE A 412 -8.70 2.17 21.89
CA ILE A 412 -7.79 1.04 21.91
C ILE A 412 -8.15 0.08 23.04
N GLN A 413 -8.40 -1.16 22.64
CA GLN A 413 -8.76 -2.27 23.52
C GLN A 413 -7.67 -3.34 23.51
N HIS A 414 -7.03 -3.57 22.38
CA HIS A 414 -6.05 -4.63 22.19
C HIS A 414 -4.73 -4.06 21.67
N VAL A 415 -3.62 -4.71 22.04
CA VAL A 415 -2.28 -4.32 21.62
C VAL A 415 -1.49 -5.56 21.27
N PHE A 416 -0.94 -5.61 20.05
CA PHE A 416 -0.03 -6.65 19.62
C PHE A 416 1.36 -6.05 19.43
N LEU A 417 2.33 -6.51 20.22
CA LEU A 417 3.73 -6.11 20.13
C LEU A 417 4.50 -7.23 19.45
N ILE A 418 5.17 -6.93 18.34
CA ILE A 418 5.95 -7.89 17.57
C ILE A 418 7.38 -7.40 17.55
N GLY A 419 8.33 -8.26 17.94
CA GLY A 419 9.72 -7.86 18.06
C GLY A 419 10.62 -8.99 18.50
N ASP A 420 11.83 -8.63 18.90
CA ASP A 420 12.81 -9.55 19.48
C ASP A 420 13.71 -8.79 20.44
N GLU A 421 13.54 -9.07 21.72
CA GLU A 421 14.30 -8.46 22.82
C GLU A 421 15.78 -8.88 22.85
N CYS A 422 16.20 -9.87 22.04
CA CYS A 422 17.61 -10.23 21.88
C CYS A 422 18.34 -9.42 20.79
N GLN A 423 17.65 -8.50 20.11
CA GLN A 423 18.27 -7.57 19.16
C GLN A 423 18.59 -6.23 19.82
N LEU A 424 19.20 -5.32 19.06
CA LEU A 424 19.62 -4.01 19.57
C LEU A 424 18.41 -3.21 20.12
N PRO A 425 18.52 -2.65 21.33
CA PRO A 425 17.47 -1.80 21.90
C PRO A 425 17.45 -0.41 21.23
N ALA A 426 16.53 0.44 21.67
CA ALA A 426 16.46 1.82 21.22
C ALA A 426 17.76 2.59 21.55
N MET A 427 18.28 3.35 20.59
CA MET A 427 19.49 4.16 20.78
C MET A 427 19.26 5.26 21.83
N ILE A 428 20.16 5.31 22.83
CA ILE A 428 20.22 6.33 23.87
C ILE A 428 21.57 7.06 23.78
N HIS A 429 21.55 8.39 23.70
CA HIS A 429 22.78 9.20 23.65
C HIS A 429 23.34 9.56 25.03
N SER A 430 22.48 9.60 26.05
CA SER A 430 22.85 9.99 27.40
C SER A 430 23.18 8.74 28.22
N GLU A 431 24.43 8.64 28.66
CA GLU A 431 24.89 7.56 29.55
C GLU A 431 24.04 7.45 30.82
N VAL A 432 23.66 8.59 31.42
CA VAL A 432 22.75 8.63 32.58
C VAL A 432 21.39 7.98 32.26
N SER A 433 20.87 8.22 31.06
CA SER A 433 19.60 7.64 30.62
C SER A 433 19.74 6.14 30.31
N GLU A 434 20.88 5.72 29.79
CA GLU A 434 21.20 4.31 29.55
C GLU A 434 21.28 3.53 30.87
N ILE A 435 22.01 4.05 31.86
CA ILE A 435 22.09 3.47 33.21
C ILE A 435 20.72 3.39 33.87
N ALA A 436 19.86 4.39 33.66
CA ALA A 436 18.48 4.40 34.16
C ALA A 436 17.53 3.44 33.42
N GLY A 437 17.99 2.74 32.38
CA GLY A 437 17.18 1.80 31.59
C GLY A 437 16.18 2.50 30.66
N PHE A 438 16.39 3.76 30.28
CA PHE A 438 15.47 4.52 29.42
C PHE A 438 15.32 3.91 28.02
N GLY A 439 16.33 3.17 27.56
CA GLY A 439 16.31 2.45 26.27
C GLY A 439 15.47 1.17 26.27
N ARG A 440 15.04 0.69 27.44
CA ARG A 440 14.26 -0.55 27.57
C ARG A 440 12.92 -0.40 26.84
N SER A 441 12.57 -1.41 26.06
CA SER A 441 11.30 -1.45 25.35
C SER A 441 10.16 -1.96 26.24
N LEU A 442 8.93 -1.60 25.86
CA LEU A 442 7.74 -2.18 26.48
C LEU A 442 7.70 -3.70 26.28
N PHE A 443 8.13 -4.17 25.11
CA PHE A 443 8.22 -5.59 24.79
C PHE A 443 9.14 -6.31 25.78
N GLU A 444 10.35 -5.79 25.98
CA GLU A 444 11.36 -6.36 26.88
C GLU A 444 10.87 -6.38 28.33
N ARG A 445 10.27 -5.29 28.82
CA ARG A 445 9.72 -5.24 30.18
C ARG A 445 8.63 -6.28 30.39
N LEU A 446 7.68 -6.40 29.46
CA LEU A 446 6.59 -7.37 29.57
C LEU A 446 7.10 -8.82 29.47
N SER A 447 8.08 -9.07 28.60
CA SER A 447 8.76 -10.37 28.49
C SER A 447 9.44 -10.73 29.81
N ALA A 448 10.20 -9.80 30.42
CA ALA A 448 10.86 -10.00 31.72
C ALA A 448 9.87 -10.17 32.88
N ALA A 449 8.69 -9.55 32.79
CA ALA A 449 7.62 -9.71 33.77
C ALA A 449 6.87 -11.06 33.64
N GLY A 450 7.17 -11.87 32.63
CA GLY A 450 6.59 -13.20 32.44
C GLY A 450 5.32 -13.22 31.58
N HIS A 451 5.05 -12.17 30.79
CA HIS A 451 3.93 -12.21 29.85
C HIS A 451 4.15 -13.32 28.81
N PRO A 452 3.11 -14.10 28.47
CA PRO A 452 3.22 -15.14 27.45
C PRO A 452 3.55 -14.50 26.10
N LYS A 453 4.50 -15.11 25.39
CA LYS A 453 4.94 -14.70 24.06
C LYS A 453 4.86 -15.85 23.08
N HIS A 454 4.28 -15.60 21.91
CA HIS A 454 4.30 -16.55 20.80
C HIS A 454 5.65 -16.47 20.10
N LEU A 455 6.41 -17.56 20.10
CA LEU A 455 7.70 -17.64 19.41
C LEU A 455 7.49 -18.07 17.95
N LEU A 456 7.99 -17.28 17.01
CA LEU A 456 8.17 -17.73 15.62
C LEU A 456 9.43 -18.59 15.56
N ASN A 457 9.26 -19.90 15.46
CA ASN A 457 10.33 -20.85 15.76
C ASN A 457 11.03 -21.42 14.53
N MET A 458 10.91 -20.80 13.36
CA MET A 458 11.54 -21.29 12.14
C MET A 458 12.19 -20.15 11.34
N GLN A 459 13.49 -20.24 11.07
CA GLN A 459 14.27 -19.25 10.35
C GLN A 459 14.51 -19.66 8.88
N PHE A 460 14.46 -18.68 7.98
CA PHE A 460 14.50 -18.87 6.52
C PHE A 460 15.70 -18.19 5.83
N ARG A 461 16.69 -17.70 6.59
CA ARG A 461 17.76 -16.81 6.08
C ARG A 461 19.18 -17.35 6.25
N MET A 462 19.51 -17.96 7.38
CA MET A 462 20.88 -18.34 7.68
C MET A 462 21.11 -19.81 7.32
N HIS A 463 22.31 -20.14 6.84
CA HIS A 463 22.73 -21.54 6.77
C HIS A 463 22.76 -22.15 8.19
N PRO A 464 22.44 -23.45 8.38
CA PRO A 464 22.41 -24.10 9.70
C PRO A 464 23.66 -23.90 10.56
N GLU A 465 24.86 -23.90 9.95
CA GLU A 465 26.11 -23.65 10.68
C GLU A 465 26.23 -22.21 11.22
N ILE A 466 25.63 -21.24 10.53
CA ILE A 466 25.62 -19.83 10.95
C ILE A 466 24.55 -19.64 12.05
N SER A 467 23.38 -20.26 11.88
CA SER A 467 22.26 -20.11 12.85
C SER A 467 22.52 -20.86 14.16
N PHE A 468 23.35 -21.91 14.16
CA PHE A 468 23.62 -22.77 15.30
C PHE A 468 24.03 -22.00 16.56
N PHE A 469 25.05 -21.15 16.48
CA PHE A 469 25.55 -20.41 17.64
C PHE A 469 24.53 -19.43 18.20
N PRO A 470 23.95 -18.48 17.42
CA PRO A 470 22.90 -17.58 17.92
C PRO A 470 21.71 -18.33 18.53
N ASN A 471 21.28 -19.44 17.92
CA ASN A 471 20.16 -20.24 18.41
C ASN A 471 20.45 -20.84 19.80
N SER A 472 21.64 -21.43 19.99
CA SER A 472 22.04 -22.04 21.25
C SER A 472 22.18 -21.04 22.40
N ILE A 473 22.66 -19.82 22.11
CA ILE A 473 22.95 -18.80 23.14
C ILE A 473 21.73 -17.97 23.51
N PHE A 474 20.95 -17.51 22.51
CA PHE A 474 19.89 -16.52 22.72
C PHE A 474 18.47 -17.12 22.74
N TYR A 475 18.31 -18.32 22.21
CA TYR A 475 17.00 -18.92 21.96
C TYR A 475 16.89 -20.37 22.42
N LEU A 476 17.79 -20.84 23.30
CA LEU A 476 17.73 -22.18 23.92
C LEU A 476 17.64 -23.34 22.92
N SER A 477 18.10 -23.15 21.68
CA SER A 477 17.94 -24.09 20.57
C SER A 477 16.49 -24.34 20.11
N ASP A 478 15.56 -23.44 20.45
CA ASP A 478 14.14 -23.55 20.07
C ASP A 478 13.87 -23.12 18.61
N ILE A 479 14.86 -22.59 17.88
CA ILE A 479 14.69 -22.15 16.48
C ILE A 479 15.08 -23.26 15.51
N LEU A 480 14.18 -23.56 14.58
CA LEU A 480 14.35 -24.54 13.52
C LEU A 480 14.84 -23.87 12.24
N ASP A 481 15.67 -24.59 11.48
CA ASP A 481 16.06 -24.17 10.14
C ASP A 481 15.04 -24.68 9.10
N ALA A 482 14.53 -23.78 8.26
CA ALA A 482 13.58 -24.09 7.20
C ALA A 482 14.19 -24.96 6.08
N PRO A 483 13.36 -25.67 5.28
CA PRO A 483 13.86 -26.51 4.20
C PRO A 483 14.72 -25.77 3.17
N ASN A 484 14.41 -24.50 2.88
CA ASN A 484 15.13 -23.73 1.86
C ASN A 484 16.60 -23.45 2.23
N VAL A 485 16.92 -23.35 3.53
CA VAL A 485 18.30 -23.10 3.98
C VAL A 485 19.11 -24.37 4.18
N LYS A 486 18.46 -25.54 4.13
CA LYS A 486 19.08 -26.87 4.21
C LYS A 486 19.36 -27.46 2.82
N ASP A 487 18.87 -26.83 1.77
CA ASP A 487 19.09 -27.28 0.40
C ASP A 487 20.56 -27.13 0.02
N HIS A 488 21.13 -28.12 -0.67
CA HIS A 488 22.53 -28.06 -1.11
C HIS A 488 22.83 -26.87 -2.03
N ASN A 489 21.85 -26.38 -2.78
CA ASN A 489 21.99 -25.19 -3.63
C ASN A 489 22.01 -23.88 -2.82
N TYR A 490 21.67 -23.93 -1.53
CA TYR A 490 21.80 -22.79 -0.62
C TYR A 490 23.27 -22.48 -0.30
N GLU A 491 24.12 -23.50 -0.33
CA GLU A 491 25.56 -23.36 -0.13
C GLU A 491 26.23 -22.69 -1.33
N LYS A 492 27.06 -21.67 -1.07
CA LYS A 492 27.87 -21.00 -2.08
C LYS A 492 29.34 -21.20 -1.78
N HIS A 493 29.98 -22.10 -2.52
CA HIS A 493 31.42 -22.40 -2.38
C HIS A 493 32.25 -21.46 -3.26
N CYS A 494 32.39 -20.20 -2.85
CA CYS A 494 33.11 -19.18 -3.63
C CYS A 494 34.64 -19.30 -3.53
N LEU A 495 35.17 -19.96 -2.49
CA LEU A 495 36.59 -20.15 -2.24
C LEU A 495 36.90 -21.61 -1.90
N PRO A 496 38.06 -22.14 -2.34
CA PRO A 496 38.45 -23.51 -2.02
C PRO A 496 39.01 -23.63 -0.60
N GLY A 497 38.69 -24.74 0.07
CA GLY A 497 39.28 -25.13 1.34
C GLY A 497 38.34 -25.00 2.54
N PRO A 498 38.55 -25.78 3.61
CA PRO A 498 37.62 -25.91 4.73
C PRO A 498 37.49 -24.63 5.57
N MET A 499 38.46 -23.70 5.48
CA MET A 499 38.42 -22.42 6.20
C MET A 499 37.42 -21.40 5.62
N PHE A 500 36.84 -21.69 4.46
CA PHE A 500 35.86 -20.82 3.79
C PHE A 500 34.49 -21.50 3.67
N GLY A 501 34.19 -22.41 4.61
CA GLY A 501 32.86 -22.98 4.76
C GLY A 501 31.81 -21.94 5.16
N PRO A 502 30.54 -22.34 5.29
CA PRO A 502 29.43 -21.44 5.62
C PRO A 502 29.65 -20.60 6.88
N TYR A 503 30.33 -21.16 7.88
CA TYR A 503 30.77 -20.44 9.07
C TYR A 503 32.24 -20.72 9.37
N SER A 504 33.01 -19.68 9.69
CA SER A 504 34.42 -19.80 10.07
C SER A 504 34.87 -18.65 10.96
N PHE A 505 35.70 -18.97 11.95
CA PHE A 505 36.35 -17.98 12.81
C PHE A 505 37.84 -17.92 12.46
N ILE A 506 38.31 -16.76 11.98
CA ILE A 506 39.72 -16.55 11.60
C ILE A 506 40.39 -15.73 12.69
N SER A 507 41.21 -16.39 13.51
CA SER A 507 41.97 -15.72 14.58
C SER A 507 43.14 -14.91 14.00
N VAL A 508 43.12 -13.58 14.17
CA VAL A 508 44.20 -12.67 13.75
C VAL A 508 45.09 -12.32 14.94
N SER A 509 46.07 -13.16 15.25
CA SER A 509 46.88 -13.07 16.48
C SER A 509 47.75 -11.82 16.60
N ASN A 510 48.08 -11.15 15.49
CA ASN A 510 49.03 -10.03 15.47
C ASN A 510 48.36 -8.66 15.26
N GLY A 511 47.03 -8.61 15.31
CA GLY A 511 46.27 -7.36 15.20
C GLY A 511 46.40 -6.49 16.44
N LYS A 512 46.41 -5.17 16.25
CA LYS A 512 46.35 -4.19 17.33
C LYS A 512 45.27 -3.16 16.99
N GLU A 513 44.40 -2.89 17.96
CA GLU A 513 43.45 -1.78 17.86
C GLU A 513 44.20 -0.44 17.96
N GLU A 514 43.84 0.48 17.08
CA GLU A 514 44.30 1.88 17.08
C GLU A 514 43.10 2.81 16.83
N PHE A 515 43.24 4.08 17.23
CA PHE A 515 42.22 5.09 16.95
C PHE A 515 42.31 5.54 15.48
N ASP A 516 41.17 5.92 14.91
CA ASP A 516 41.12 6.61 13.63
C ASP A 516 41.72 8.02 13.72
N ASP A 517 41.93 8.65 12.56
CA ASP A 517 42.63 9.94 12.47
C ASP A 517 41.86 11.08 13.19
N MET A 518 40.56 10.87 13.45
CA MET A 518 39.67 11.79 14.18
C MET A 518 39.46 11.39 15.65
N SER A 519 40.06 10.27 16.11
CA SER A 519 39.94 9.70 17.46
C SER A 519 38.51 9.43 17.94
N HIS A 520 37.58 9.19 17.02
CA HIS A 520 36.17 8.92 17.30
C HIS A 520 35.81 7.43 17.15
N SER A 521 36.65 6.65 16.47
CA SER A 521 36.44 5.22 16.25
C SER A 521 37.74 4.42 16.40
N ARG A 522 37.61 3.10 16.59
CA ARG A 522 38.74 2.16 16.64
C ARG A 522 38.84 1.37 15.34
N ARG A 523 40.06 1.02 14.91
CA ARG A 523 40.35 0.18 13.74
C ARG A 523 41.49 -0.80 14.02
N ASN A 524 41.55 -1.88 13.25
CA ASN A 524 42.65 -2.85 13.27
C ASN A 524 43.12 -3.15 11.84
N LEU A 525 44.29 -2.63 11.46
CA LEU A 525 44.79 -2.75 10.09
C LEU A 525 45.16 -4.19 9.68
N MET A 526 45.48 -5.06 10.65
CA MET A 526 45.75 -6.46 10.35
C MET A 526 44.48 -7.22 9.98
N GLU A 527 43.37 -6.95 10.67
CA GLU A 527 42.05 -7.46 10.27
C GLU A 527 41.67 -6.94 8.89
N VAL A 528 41.91 -5.66 8.62
CA VAL A 528 41.66 -5.07 7.28
C VAL A 528 42.47 -5.79 6.20
N ALA A 529 43.75 -6.08 6.42
CA ALA A 529 44.58 -6.79 5.44
C ALA A 529 44.06 -8.22 5.16
N VAL A 530 43.62 -8.93 6.19
CA VAL A 530 43.01 -10.26 6.07
C VAL A 530 41.69 -10.18 5.30
N VAL A 531 40.79 -9.26 5.68
CA VAL A 531 39.50 -9.04 5.00
C VAL A 531 39.73 -8.67 3.53
N LEU A 532 40.67 -7.77 3.24
CA LEU A 532 40.99 -7.37 1.87
C LEU A 532 41.46 -8.58 1.04
N THR A 533 42.32 -9.42 1.61
CA THR A 533 42.80 -10.64 0.93
C THR A 533 41.65 -11.60 0.63
N ILE A 534 40.75 -11.83 1.58
CA ILE A 534 39.56 -12.68 1.40
C ILE A 534 38.65 -12.11 0.30
N VAL A 535 38.35 -10.80 0.33
CA VAL A 535 37.49 -10.15 -0.66
C VAL A 535 38.11 -10.17 -2.06
N GLN A 536 39.43 -9.94 -2.17
CA GLN A 536 40.14 -10.04 -3.45
C GLN A 536 40.09 -11.46 -4.01
N ASN A 537 40.24 -12.48 -3.16
CA ASN A 537 40.13 -13.88 -3.57
C ASN A 537 38.70 -14.23 -3.98
N LEU A 538 37.69 -13.73 -3.25
CA LEU A 538 36.27 -13.89 -3.61
C LEU A 538 35.99 -13.32 -5.00
N PHE A 539 36.49 -12.11 -5.28
CA PHE A 539 36.35 -11.49 -6.59
C PHE A 539 36.98 -12.35 -7.69
N LYS A 540 38.22 -12.82 -7.50
CA LYS A 540 38.90 -13.72 -8.46
C LYS A 540 38.15 -15.04 -8.67
N GLY A 541 37.64 -15.64 -7.59
CA GLY A 541 36.88 -16.89 -7.64
C GLY A 541 35.55 -16.77 -8.38
N MET A 542 34.83 -15.65 -8.21
CA MET A 542 33.57 -15.38 -8.91
C MET A 542 33.75 -15.22 -10.43
N PHE A 543 34.87 -14.64 -10.89
CA PHE A 543 35.18 -14.56 -12.33
C PHE A 543 35.45 -15.95 -12.95
N PHE A 544 36.08 -16.86 -12.20
CA PHE A 544 36.34 -18.22 -12.67
C PHE A 544 35.04 -19.04 -12.85
N PHE A 545 34.08 -18.92 -11.93
CA PHE A 545 32.78 -19.59 -12.04
C PHE A 545 31.89 -19.00 -13.16
N SER A 546 32.00 -17.70 -13.43
CA SER A 546 31.22 -17.04 -14.49
C SER A 546 31.60 -17.50 -15.90
N PHE A 547 32.86 -17.92 -16.12
CA PHE A 547 33.33 -18.43 -17.41
C PHE A 547 33.00 -19.92 -17.66
N GLN A 548 32.76 -20.72 -16.61
CA GLN A 548 32.36 -22.13 -16.78
C GLN A 548 30.87 -22.32 -17.08
N CYS A 549 30.01 -21.33 -16.78
CA CYS A 549 28.57 -21.40 -17.08
C CYS A 549 28.19 -20.85 -18.47
N VAL A 550 29.15 -20.44 -19.31
CA VAL A 550 28.89 -19.82 -20.64
C VAL A 550 29.26 -20.73 -21.82
N HIS A 551 29.76 -21.94 -21.59
CA HIS A 551 29.90 -22.94 -22.66
C HIS A 551 29.09 -24.20 -22.34
N PRO A 552 28.13 -24.57 -23.22
CA PRO A 552 27.27 -25.74 -23.04
C PRO A 552 28.05 -27.05 -23.15
#